data_AF-A0A351M154-F1
#
_entry.id   AF-A0A351M154-F1
#
_cell.length_a   1.000
_cell.length_b   1.000
_cell.length_c   1.000
_cell.angle_alpha   90.00
_cell.angle_beta   90.00
_cell.angle_gamma   90.00
#
_symmetry.space_group_name_H-M   'P 1'
#
loop_
_entity.id
_entity.type
_entity.pdbx_description
1 polymer ?
#
loop_
_entity_poly.entity_id
_entity_poly.type
_entity_poly.pdbx_seq_one_letter_code
_entity_poly.pdbx_strand_id
1 'polypeptide(L)'
;MESGHEAVVAAPSSDWSGATACLGPLEDPKRVSVERVALPVPDGSTMTGFSVGAPPALISMLADLGGFGEPPEMVVAGINRGPNTGRSTLFSGTIGAVLTGERFGWSGMAVSLDVAVSDGSDDG
;
A
#
# COMPACT_ATOMS: atom_id res chain seq x y z
N MET A 1 -16.52 -12.95 -1.15
CA MET A 1 -16.60 -11.50 -1.39
C MET A 1 -18.08 -11.09 -1.30
N GLU A 2 -18.49 -10.50 -0.19
CA GLU A 2 -19.92 -10.23 0.09
C GLU A 2 -20.09 -8.86 0.78
N SER A 3 -19.48 -7.83 0.20
CA SER A 3 -19.61 -6.43 0.64
C SER A 3 -19.91 -5.46 -0.51
N GLY A 4 -20.08 -5.96 -1.75
CA GLY A 4 -20.39 -5.13 -2.92
C GLY A 4 -19.23 -4.31 -3.49
N HIS A 5 -18.00 -4.52 -3.01
CA HIS A 5 -16.80 -3.82 -3.48
C HIS A 5 -15.90 -4.72 -4.31
N GLU A 6 -15.34 -4.17 -5.40
CA GLU A 6 -14.25 -4.77 -6.17
C GLU A 6 -12.91 -4.28 -5.61
N ALA A 7 -12.00 -5.21 -5.33
CA ALA A 7 -10.71 -4.89 -4.73
C ALA A 7 -9.57 -5.02 -5.74
N VAL A 8 -8.79 -3.97 -5.89
CA VAL A 8 -7.50 -3.97 -6.59
C VAL A 8 -6.39 -3.87 -5.55
N VAL A 9 -5.41 -4.78 -5.63
CA VAL A 9 -4.26 -4.77 -4.72
C VAL A 9 -3.02 -4.32 -5.48
N ALA A 10 -2.46 -3.18 -5.12
CA ALA A 10 -1.17 -2.70 -5.60
C ALA A 10 -0.27 -2.38 -4.40
N ALA A 11 0.94 -2.93 -4.38
CA ALA A 11 1.86 -2.80 -3.27
C ALA A 11 3.29 -2.56 -3.75
N PRO A 12 4.14 -1.91 -2.93
CA PRO A 12 5.54 -1.76 -3.28
C PRO A 12 6.24 -3.11 -3.45
N SER A 13 7.17 -3.19 -4.42
CA SER A 13 7.98 -4.38 -4.67
C SER A 13 9.08 -4.60 -3.62
N SER A 14 9.36 -3.59 -2.79
CA SER A 14 10.35 -3.59 -1.71
C SER A 14 9.85 -2.81 -0.50
N ASP A 15 10.56 -2.87 0.64
CA ASP A 15 10.22 -2.07 1.82
C ASP A 15 10.41 -0.57 1.56
N TRP A 16 9.44 0.23 2.02
CA TRP A 16 9.40 1.69 1.97
C TRP A 16 8.98 2.28 3.34
N SER A 17 9.38 1.62 4.42
CA SER A 17 9.21 2.15 5.78
C SER A 17 9.82 3.55 5.91
N GLY A 18 9.06 4.48 6.50
CA GLY A 18 9.48 5.87 6.63
C GLY A 18 9.21 6.77 5.41
N ALA A 19 8.66 6.24 4.33
CA ALA A 19 8.51 6.97 3.07
C ALA A 19 7.48 8.10 3.08
N THR A 20 6.52 8.09 4.03
CA THR A 20 5.43 9.07 4.09
C THR A 20 4.77 9.32 2.72
N ALA A 21 4.43 10.57 2.39
CA ALA A 21 3.88 10.99 1.10
C ALA A 21 4.92 11.16 -0.03
N CYS A 22 6.06 10.45 0.00
CA CYS A 22 7.07 10.61 -1.05
C CYS A 22 6.64 9.97 -2.38
N LEU A 23 7.04 10.60 -3.49
CA LEU A 23 6.74 10.10 -4.84
C LEU A 23 7.90 9.27 -5.43
N GLY A 24 9.00 9.08 -4.70
CA GLY A 24 10.16 8.33 -5.20
C GLY A 24 11.05 9.16 -6.14
N PRO A 25 12.03 8.53 -6.82
CA PRO A 25 12.97 9.25 -7.66
C PRO A 25 12.28 9.82 -8.90
N LEU A 26 12.20 11.16 -8.96
CA LEU A 26 11.57 11.93 -10.05
C LEU A 26 12.40 11.94 -11.35
N GLU A 27 13.60 11.39 -11.31
CA GLU A 27 14.59 11.48 -12.38
C GLU A 27 14.24 10.61 -13.60
N ASP A 28 13.45 9.54 -13.41
CA ASP A 28 12.91 8.73 -14.51
C ASP A 28 11.47 8.25 -14.25
N PRO A 29 10.45 9.10 -14.54
CA PRO A 29 9.04 8.78 -14.34
C PRO A 29 8.53 7.61 -15.19
N LYS A 30 9.26 7.22 -16.24
CA LYS A 30 8.88 6.10 -17.13
C LYS A 30 9.33 4.74 -16.60
N ARG A 31 10.00 4.70 -15.45
CA ARG A 31 10.71 3.52 -14.95
C ARG A 31 10.05 2.84 -13.76
N VAL A 32 8.84 3.24 -13.38
CA VAL A 32 8.09 2.51 -12.36
C VAL A 32 7.75 1.13 -12.93
N SER A 33 8.42 0.09 -12.41
CA SER A 33 8.10 -1.28 -12.78
C SER A 33 6.74 -1.66 -12.19
N VAL A 34 5.90 -2.31 -13.00
CA VAL A 34 4.60 -2.84 -12.57
C VAL A 34 4.51 -4.28 -13.05
N GLU A 35 4.44 -5.22 -12.12
CA GLU A 35 4.33 -6.65 -12.41
C GLU A 35 3.00 -7.19 -11.86
N ARG A 36 2.26 -7.95 -12.67
CA ARG A 36 1.06 -8.65 -12.22
C ARG A 36 1.47 -9.88 -11.43
N VAL A 37 0.91 -10.06 -10.24
CA VAL A 37 1.18 -11.18 -9.35
C VAL A 37 -0.13 -11.88 -8.97
N ALA A 38 -0.09 -13.20 -8.79
CA ALA A 38 -1.22 -13.95 -8.25
C ALA A 38 -1.15 -13.93 -6.73
N LEU A 39 -2.19 -13.38 -6.08
CA LEU A 39 -2.30 -13.30 -4.63
C LEU A 39 -3.28 -14.38 -4.13
N PRO A 40 -2.92 -15.15 -3.10
CA PRO A 40 -3.82 -16.11 -2.48
C PRO A 40 -4.92 -15.38 -1.70
N VAL A 41 -6.15 -15.86 -1.80
CA VAL A 41 -7.32 -15.38 -1.07
C VAL A 41 -7.70 -16.42 0.01
N PRO A 42 -8.17 -16.01 1.21
CA PRO A 42 -8.48 -16.96 2.28
C PRO A 42 -9.51 -18.06 1.95
N ASP A 43 -10.35 -17.84 0.94
CA ASP A 43 -11.31 -18.83 0.45
C ASP A 43 -10.69 -19.89 -0.49
N GLY A 44 -9.37 -19.84 -0.70
CA GLY A 44 -8.62 -20.74 -1.57
C GLY A 44 -8.55 -20.28 -3.03
N SER A 45 -9.22 -19.20 -3.41
CA SER A 45 -9.09 -18.60 -4.74
C SER A 45 -7.83 -17.75 -4.88
N THR A 46 -7.57 -17.25 -6.10
CA THR A 46 -6.51 -16.29 -6.36
C THR A 46 -7.09 -15.01 -6.93
N MET A 47 -6.49 -13.87 -6.56
CA MET A 47 -6.77 -12.58 -7.17
C MET A 47 -5.52 -12.02 -7.84
N THR A 48 -5.68 -11.19 -8.87
CA THR A 48 -4.52 -10.47 -9.42
C THR A 48 -4.19 -9.27 -8.54
N GLY A 49 -2.93 -9.16 -8.13
CA GLY A 49 -2.34 -7.94 -7.57
C GLY A 49 -1.24 -7.37 -8.45
N PHE A 50 -0.70 -6.23 -8.04
CA PHE A 50 0.38 -5.52 -8.70
C PHE A 50 1.55 -5.30 -7.73
N SER A 51 2.73 -5.78 -8.12
CA SER A 51 4.01 -5.46 -7.48
C SER A 51 4.60 -4.23 -8.18
N VAL A 52 4.79 -3.15 -7.45
CA VAL A 52 5.10 -1.83 -8.03
C VAL A 52 6.43 -1.32 -7.49
N GLY A 53 7.35 -0.94 -8.38
CA GLY A 53 8.64 -0.32 -8.04
C GLY A 53 8.51 1.13 -7.58
N ALA A 54 7.62 1.42 -6.64
CA ALA A 54 7.30 2.77 -6.18
C ALA A 54 6.93 2.82 -4.68
N PRO A 55 7.09 3.98 -4.02
CA PRO A 55 6.58 4.19 -2.67
C PRO A 55 5.04 4.19 -2.63
N PRO A 56 4.43 3.93 -1.45
CA PRO A 56 2.97 3.82 -1.31
C PRO A 56 2.18 5.03 -1.84
N ALA A 57 2.67 6.25 -1.60
CA ALA A 57 2.00 7.46 -2.09
C ALA A 57 2.01 7.59 -3.62
N LEU A 58 3.10 7.23 -4.28
CA LEU A 58 3.12 7.18 -5.75
C LEU A 58 2.19 6.07 -6.27
N ILE A 59 2.07 4.94 -5.59
CA ILE A 59 1.12 3.89 -5.98
C ILE A 59 -0.32 4.42 -5.95
N SER A 60 -0.71 5.16 -4.91
CA SER A 60 -2.02 5.83 -4.88
C SER A 60 -2.21 6.82 -6.04
N MET A 61 -1.19 7.61 -6.37
CA MET A 61 -1.23 8.50 -7.54
C MET A 61 -1.38 7.72 -8.86
N LEU A 62 -0.66 6.60 -9.03
CA LEU A 62 -0.76 5.76 -10.22
C LEU A 62 -2.14 5.12 -10.36
N ALA A 63 -2.79 4.77 -9.25
CA ALA A 63 -4.16 4.27 -9.25
C ALA A 63 -5.16 5.32 -9.78
N ASP A 64 -5.01 6.59 -9.39
CA ASP A 64 -5.85 7.71 -9.91
C ASP A 64 -5.65 7.93 -11.41
N LEU A 65 -4.42 7.74 -11.89
CA LEU A 65 -4.08 7.83 -13.32
C LEU A 65 -4.51 6.60 -14.13
N GLY A 66 -5.25 5.65 -13.53
CA GLY A 66 -5.73 4.44 -14.19
C GLY A 66 -4.69 3.34 -14.37
N GLY A 67 -3.57 3.40 -13.63
CA GLY A 67 -2.46 2.45 -13.73
C GLY A 67 -2.82 1.00 -13.39
N PHE A 68 -3.95 0.79 -12.70
CA PHE A 68 -4.40 -0.54 -12.27
C PHE A 68 -5.85 -0.87 -12.66
N GLY A 69 -6.48 -0.05 -13.50
CA GLY A 69 -7.90 -0.16 -13.84
C GLY A 69 -8.62 1.17 -13.72
N GLU A 70 -9.92 1.14 -13.43
CA GLU A 70 -10.69 2.35 -13.11
C GLU A 70 -10.15 2.99 -11.81
N PRO A 71 -10.06 4.33 -11.73
CA PRO A 71 -9.66 5.00 -10.49
C PRO A 71 -10.56 4.59 -9.31
N PRO A 72 -9.98 4.31 -8.14
CA PRO A 72 -10.74 3.88 -6.98
C PRO A 72 -11.49 5.05 -6.32
N GLU A 73 -12.52 4.74 -5.55
CA GLU A 73 -13.23 5.72 -4.69
C GLU A 73 -12.73 5.66 -3.23
N MET A 74 -11.95 4.63 -2.89
CA MET A 74 -11.42 4.39 -1.56
C MET A 74 -10.03 3.74 -1.59
N VAL A 75 -9.18 4.09 -0.62
CA VAL A 75 -7.88 3.45 -0.39
C VAL A 75 -7.79 2.83 1.01
N VAL A 76 -7.38 1.57 1.08
CA VAL A 76 -7.02 0.90 2.34
C VAL A 76 -5.53 0.55 2.30
N ALA A 77 -4.74 1.16 3.18
CA ALA A 77 -3.29 0.98 3.23
C ALA A 77 -2.87 0.20 4.49
N GLY A 78 -2.29 -0.98 4.30
CA GLY A 78 -1.90 -1.86 5.38
C GLY A 78 -1.81 -3.33 4.94
N ILE A 79 -1.78 -4.29 5.87
CA ILE A 79 -1.73 -4.09 7.32
C ILE A 79 -0.27 -3.93 7.77
N ASN A 80 0.08 -2.75 8.30
CA ASN A 80 1.45 -2.50 8.76
C ASN A 80 1.77 -3.31 10.02
N ARG A 81 2.95 -3.92 10.07
CA ARG A 81 3.47 -4.54 11.30
C ARG A 81 4.13 -3.46 12.16
N GLY A 82 3.51 -3.16 13.30
CA GLY A 82 3.95 -2.13 14.23
C GLY A 82 3.05 -0.90 14.23
N PRO A 83 2.87 -0.27 15.40
CA PRO A 83 1.93 0.85 15.57
C PRO A 83 2.43 2.13 14.89
N ASN A 84 1.53 2.78 14.13
CA ASN A 84 1.74 4.12 13.57
C ASN A 84 1.08 5.19 14.46
N THR A 85 1.47 5.24 15.74
CA THR A 85 0.87 6.14 16.75
C THR A 85 1.81 7.27 17.16
N GLY A 86 1.23 8.41 17.55
CA GLY A 86 1.99 9.56 18.03
C GLY A 86 2.84 10.19 16.92
N ARG A 87 4.16 10.30 17.14
CA ARG A 87 5.07 10.99 16.19
C ARG A 87 5.42 10.15 14.96
N SER A 88 5.30 8.83 15.02
CA SER A 88 5.63 7.94 13.90
C SER A 88 4.63 8.07 12.74
N THR A 89 3.40 8.52 13.03
CA THR A 89 2.35 8.84 12.05
C THR A 89 2.88 9.70 10.91
N LEU A 90 3.76 10.68 11.19
CA LEU A 90 4.31 11.59 10.18
C LEU A 90 5.16 10.87 9.11
N PHE A 91 5.84 9.79 9.49
CA PHE A 91 6.77 9.07 8.62
C PHE A 91 6.14 7.82 7.99
N SER A 92 4.88 7.51 8.33
CA SER A 92 4.23 6.28 7.88
C SER A 92 3.89 6.32 6.39
N GLY A 93 4.40 5.35 5.64
CA GLY A 93 4.03 5.13 4.24
C GLY A 93 2.56 4.72 4.07
N THR A 94 1.95 4.01 5.04
CA THR A 94 0.53 3.67 4.96
C THR A 94 -0.35 4.91 5.08
N ILE A 95 0.00 5.82 5.97
CA ILE A 95 -0.69 7.12 6.08
C ILE A 95 -0.41 7.97 4.85
N GLY A 96 0.82 7.96 4.32
CA GLY A 96 1.17 8.65 3.08
C GLY A 96 0.31 8.24 1.88
N ALA A 97 0.04 6.94 1.71
CA ALA A 97 -0.86 6.45 0.67
C ALA A 97 -2.29 6.99 0.82
N VAL A 98 -2.84 6.95 2.04
CA VAL A 98 -4.19 7.46 2.33
C VAL A 98 -4.29 8.97 2.11
N LEU A 99 -3.31 9.73 2.61
CA LEU A 99 -3.27 11.18 2.42
C LEU A 99 -3.12 11.58 0.96
N THR A 100 -2.41 10.79 0.15
CA THR A 100 -2.36 11.02 -1.30
C THR A 100 -3.70 10.74 -1.95
N GLY A 101 -4.38 9.65 -1.59
CA GLY A 101 -5.73 9.34 -2.10
C GLY A 101 -6.76 10.42 -1.78
N GLU A 102 -6.70 11.02 -0.59
CA GLU A 102 -7.57 12.13 -0.18
C GLU A 102 -7.49 13.32 -1.14
N ARG A 103 -6.32 13.57 -1.74
CA ARG A 103 -6.13 14.65 -2.74
C ARG A 103 -6.91 14.44 -4.03
N PHE A 104 -7.33 13.21 -4.29
CA PHE A 104 -8.19 12.82 -5.41
C PHE A 104 -9.65 12.63 -5.00
N GLY A 105 -10.00 12.96 -3.75
CA GLY A 105 -11.36 12.85 -3.21
C GLY A 105 -11.72 11.46 -2.68
N TRP A 106 -10.74 10.56 -2.51
CA TRP A 106 -11.00 9.20 -2.04
C TRP A 106 -11.23 9.18 -0.54
N SER A 107 -12.14 8.31 -0.11
CA SER A 107 -12.16 7.89 1.30
C SER A 107 -10.93 7.04 1.60
N GLY A 108 -10.46 6.96 2.85
CA GLY A 108 -9.34 6.08 3.12
C GLY A 108 -9.10 5.67 4.57
N MET A 109 -8.40 4.55 4.71
CA MET A 109 -8.08 3.93 5.99
C MET A 109 -6.65 3.40 5.99
N ALA A 110 -5.86 3.79 7.00
CA ALA A 110 -4.55 3.20 7.27
C ALA A 110 -4.69 2.20 8.43
N VAL A 111 -4.30 0.95 8.20
CA VAL A 111 -4.46 -0.15 9.17
C VAL A 111 -3.08 -0.65 9.63
N SER A 112 -2.90 -0.70 10.94
CA SER A 112 -1.69 -1.20 11.61
C SER A 112 -2.06 -2.23 12.66
N LEU A 113 -1.24 -3.27 12.81
CA LEU A 113 -1.32 -4.21 13.94
C LEU A 113 -0.28 -3.83 14.99
N ASP A 114 -0.75 -3.71 16.23
CA ASP A 114 0.11 -3.57 17.40
C ASP A 114 0.59 -4.96 17.83
N VAL A 115 1.65 -5.43 17.19
CA VAL A 115 2.29 -6.73 17.48
C VAL A 115 3.73 -6.49 17.90
N ALA A 116 4.17 -7.21 18.95
CA ALA A 116 5.57 -7.22 19.33
C ALA A 116 6.41 -7.74 18.15
N VAL A 117 7.48 -7.04 17.79
CA VAL A 117 8.46 -7.55 16.84
C VAL A 117 9.23 -8.63 17.59
N SER A 118 8.90 -9.90 17.35
CA SER A 118 9.74 -11.00 17.82
C SER A 118 11.03 -11.00 17.00
N ASP A 119 12.10 -10.56 17.62
CA ASP A 119 13.46 -10.92 17.27
C ASP A 119 13.58 -12.45 17.32
N GLY A 120 13.81 -13.07 16.16
CA GLY A 120 13.92 -14.52 16.02
C GLY A 120 15.20 -15.10 16.62
N SER A 121 15.43 -14.91 17.92
CA SER A 121 16.34 -15.75 18.69
C SER A 121 15.50 -16.83 19.39
N ASP A 122 15.34 -17.94 18.66
CA ASP A 122 14.94 -19.21 19.25
C ASP A 122 16.20 -19.82 19.88
N ASP A 123 16.46 -19.49 21.15
CA ASP A 123 17.40 -20.19 22.01
C ASP A 123 16.62 -20.95 23.09
N GLY A 124 16.31 -22.21 22.74
CA GLY A 124 15.81 -23.27 23.61
C GLY A 124 16.44 -24.61 23.25
#